data_AF-A0A1G3QJ97-F1
#
_entry.id   AF-A0A1G3QJ97-F1
#
_cell.length_a   1.000
_cell.length_b   1.000
_cell.length_c   1.000
_cell.angle_alpha   90.00
_cell.angle_beta   90.00
_cell.angle_gamma   90.00
#
_symmetry.space_group_name_H-M   'P 1'
#
loop_
_entity.id
_entity.type
_entity.pdbx_description
1 polymer ?
#
loop_
_entity_poly.entity_id
_entity_poly.type
_entity_poly.pdbx_seq_one_letter_code
_entity_poly.pdbx_strand_id
1 'polypeptide(L)'
;MLFVSLLIHVFFLARYIQTRNQDHLQRYIITTISNVILSGSLMFVALYKPEEIQKIKFSLLMWLISGFILVAMLLVQILIFIKIYQRSKMPEHYHYNFFGRKVLHASVAKTYEVGIFFASIPLMLLAGAYFVAKLLRFFI
;
A
#
# COMPACT_ATOMS: atom_id res chain seq x y z
N MET A 1 -1.46 6.75 -11.59
CA MET A 1 -0.28 6.13 -12.23
C MET A 1 1.02 6.40 -11.48
N LEU A 2 1.41 7.66 -11.20
CA LEU A 2 2.67 7.97 -10.49
C LEU A 2 2.79 7.29 -9.11
N PHE A 3 1.72 7.31 -8.29
CA PHE A 3 1.73 6.63 -6.98
C PHE A 3 1.98 5.12 -7.09
N VAL A 4 1.35 4.45 -8.05
CA VAL A 4 1.57 3.01 -8.30
C VAL A 4 3.02 2.77 -8.74
N SER A 5 3.54 3.61 -9.63
CA SER A 5 4.94 3.53 -10.06
C SER A 5 5.91 3.73 -8.89
N LEU A 6 5.63 4.69 -8.00
CA LEU A 6 6.41 4.93 -6.80
C LEU A 6 6.39 3.74 -5.83
N LEU A 7 5.22 3.12 -5.64
CA LEU A 7 5.09 1.90 -4.82
C LEU A 7 5.89 0.73 -5.40
N ILE A 8 5.80 0.52 -6.72
CA ILE A 8 6.57 -0.51 -7.43
C ILE A 8 8.08 -0.23 -7.31
N HIS A 9 8.47 1.04 -7.43
CA HIS A 9 9.85 1.49 -7.30
C HIS A 9 10.42 1.20 -5.90
N VAL A 10 9.71 1.58 -4.84
CA VAL A 10 10.10 1.27 -3.45
C VAL A 10 10.11 -0.24 -3.20
N PHE A 11 9.17 -0.98 -3.78
CA PHE A 11 9.12 -2.44 -3.68
C PHE A 11 10.38 -3.11 -4.25
N PHE A 12 10.85 -2.71 -5.44
CA PHE A 12 12.07 -3.27 -6.02
C PHE A 12 13.30 -2.97 -5.17
N LEU A 13 13.40 -1.77 -4.59
CA LEU A 13 14.48 -1.42 -3.67
C LEU A 13 14.45 -2.31 -2.41
N ALA A 14 13.30 -2.43 -1.77
CA ALA A 14 13.14 -3.25 -0.57
C ALA A 14 13.49 -4.73 -0.85
N ARG A 15 13.05 -5.27 -2.00
CA ARG A 15 13.38 -6.63 -2.44
C ARG A 15 14.86 -6.80 -2.71
N TYR A 16 15.51 -5.85 -3.39
CA TYR A 16 16.94 -5.90 -3.65
C TYR A 16 17.75 -5.94 -2.34
N ILE A 17 17.39 -5.12 -1.36
CA ILE A 17 18.08 -5.11 -0.05
C ILE A 17 17.96 -6.48 0.63
N GLN A 18 16.80 -7.14 0.53
CA GLN A 18 16.54 -8.45 1.14
C GLN A 18 17.23 -9.61 0.42
N THR A 19 17.17 -9.65 -0.91
CA THR A 19 17.62 -10.83 -1.68
C THR A 19 18.98 -10.64 -2.37
N ARG A 20 19.50 -9.40 -2.41
CA ARG A 20 20.74 -9.01 -3.11
C ARG A 20 20.81 -9.47 -4.57
N ASN A 21 19.65 -9.66 -5.21
CA ASN A 21 19.55 -10.14 -6.58
C ASN A 21 19.61 -8.97 -7.56
N GLN A 22 20.55 -9.02 -8.51
CA GLN A 22 20.81 -8.02 -9.55
C GLN A 22 19.59 -7.69 -10.41
N ASP A 23 18.66 -8.63 -10.63
CA ASP A 23 17.44 -8.37 -11.40
C ASP A 23 16.56 -7.30 -10.75
N HIS A 24 16.49 -7.28 -9.42
CA HIS A 24 15.72 -6.27 -8.68
C HIS A 24 16.40 -4.91 -8.73
N LEU A 25 17.74 -4.87 -8.77
CA LEU A 25 18.51 -3.63 -8.94
C LEU A 25 18.28 -3.05 -10.34
N GLN A 26 18.34 -3.88 -11.38
CA GLN A 26 18.10 -3.43 -12.76
C GLN A 26 16.68 -2.88 -12.92
N ARG A 27 15.67 -3.58 -12.39
CA ARG A 27 14.28 -3.11 -12.40
C ARG A 27 14.09 -1.82 -11.61
N TYR A 28 14.74 -1.69 -10.46
CA TYR A 28 14.76 -0.44 -9.70
C TYR A 28 15.30 0.71 -10.56
N ILE A 29 16.47 0.55 -11.18
CA ILE A 29 17.09 1.58 -12.04
C ILE A 29 16.16 1.97 -13.20
N ILE A 30 15.56 0.99 -13.88
CA ILE A 30 14.61 1.26 -14.98
C ILE A 30 13.42 2.09 -14.45
N THR A 31 12.82 1.70 -13.33
CA THR A 31 11.71 2.47 -12.74
C THR A 31 12.13 3.87 -12.31
N THR A 32 13.37 4.08 -11.84
CA THR A 32 13.90 5.42 -11.54
C THR A 32 13.92 6.28 -12.79
N ILE A 33 14.54 5.77 -13.87
CA ILE A 33 14.70 6.51 -15.12
C ILE A 33 13.32 6.86 -15.69
N SER A 34 12.40 5.88 -15.76
CA SER A 34 11.04 6.12 -16.23
C SER A 34 10.30 7.16 -15.38
N ASN A 35 10.43 7.10 -14.05
CA ASN A 35 9.77 8.07 -13.15
C ASN A 35 10.36 9.48 -13.30
N VAL A 36 11.68 9.61 -13.44
CA VAL A 36 12.35 10.90 -13.65
C VAL A 36 11.94 11.50 -14.99
N ILE A 37 11.98 10.73 -16.07
CA ILE A 37 11.56 11.20 -17.41
C ILE A 37 10.08 11.63 -17.37
N LEU A 38 9.19 10.79 -16.83
CA LEU A 38 7.78 11.09 -16.74
C LEU A 38 7.51 12.36 -15.91
N SER A 39 8.20 12.51 -14.78
CA SER A 39 8.08 13.70 -13.92
C SER A 39 8.59 14.95 -14.63
N GLY A 40 9.73 14.86 -15.33
CA GLY A 40 10.28 15.95 -16.13
C GLY A 40 9.34 16.37 -17.26
N SER A 41 8.75 15.40 -17.98
CA SER A 41 7.74 15.69 -19.01
C SER A 41 6.49 16.36 -18.45
N LEU A 42 5.98 15.88 -17.30
CA LEU A 42 4.84 16.50 -16.63
C LEU A 42 5.16 17.92 -16.15
N MET A 43 6.36 18.13 -15.62
CA MET A 43 6.82 19.46 -15.19
C MET A 43 6.96 20.41 -16.37
N PHE A 44 7.47 19.94 -17.51
CA PHE A 44 7.54 20.74 -18.73
C PHE A 44 6.14 21.16 -19.21
N VAL A 45 5.19 20.20 -19.27
CA VAL A 45 3.79 20.50 -19.63
C VAL A 45 3.16 21.49 -18.65
N ALA A 46 3.43 21.31 -17.36
CA ALA A 46 2.93 22.18 -16.30
C ALA A 46 3.43 23.64 -16.46
N LEU A 47 4.69 23.82 -16.83
CA LEU A 47 5.27 25.15 -17.06
C LEU A 47 4.78 25.79 -18.37
N TYR A 48 4.58 24.99 -19.42
CA TYR A 48 4.20 25.50 -20.74
C TYR A 48 2.70 25.79 -20.87
N LYS A 49 1.85 25.06 -20.13
CA LYS A 49 0.38 25.24 -20.14
C LYS A 49 -0.18 25.33 -18.71
N PRO A 50 0.12 26.42 -17.98
CA PRO A 50 -0.33 26.59 -16.59
C PRO A 50 -1.86 26.64 -16.48
N GLU A 51 -2.57 27.10 -17.51
CA GLU A 51 -4.04 27.08 -17.54
C GLU A 51 -4.63 25.67 -17.42
N GLU A 52 -3.93 24.63 -17.88
CA GLU A 52 -4.41 23.24 -17.74
C GLU A 52 -4.31 22.76 -16.29
N ILE A 53 -3.32 23.24 -15.52
CA ILE A 53 -3.21 22.94 -14.09
C ILE A 53 -4.37 23.58 -13.32
N GLN A 54 -4.74 24.80 -13.68
CA GLN A 54 -5.83 25.52 -13.01
C GLN A 54 -7.19 24.86 -13.21
N LYS A 55 -7.37 24.11 -14.31
CA LYS A 55 -8.58 23.30 -14.57
C LYS A 55 -8.66 22.05 -13.69
N ILE A 56 -7.57 21.64 -13.03
CA ILE A 56 -7.56 20.48 -12.16
C ILE A 56 -8.43 20.77 -10.93
N LYS A 57 -9.54 20.03 -10.81
CA LYS A 57 -10.39 20.06 -9.62
C LYS A 57 -9.65 19.39 -8.47
N PHE A 58 -8.89 20.18 -7.70
CA PHE A 58 -8.10 19.69 -6.57
C PHE A 58 -8.92 18.84 -5.59
N SER A 59 -10.17 19.23 -5.32
CA SER A 59 -11.06 18.44 -4.45
C SER A 59 -11.36 17.05 -5.01
N LEU A 60 -11.49 16.88 -6.32
CA LEU A 60 -11.71 15.57 -6.95
C LEU A 60 -10.42 14.74 -6.90
N LEU A 61 -9.28 15.37 -7.16
CA LEU A 61 -7.97 14.71 -7.07
C LEU A 61 -7.70 14.17 -5.67
N MET A 62 -7.89 14.99 -4.64
CA MET A 62 -7.72 14.57 -3.25
C MET A 62 -8.67 13.45 -2.86
N TRP A 63 -9.91 13.48 -3.34
CA TRP A 63 -10.87 12.40 -3.15
C TRP A 63 -10.39 11.09 -3.78
N LEU A 64 -9.92 11.12 -5.03
CA LEU A 64 -9.36 9.93 -5.69
C LEU A 64 -8.12 9.38 -4.97
N ILE A 65 -7.20 10.25 -4.53
CA ILE A 65 -6.00 9.85 -3.78
C ILE A 65 -6.40 9.19 -2.45
N SER A 66 -7.34 9.78 -1.72
CA SER A 66 -7.81 9.21 -0.45
C SER A 66 -8.47 7.83 -0.63
N GLY A 67 -9.28 7.66 -1.67
CA GLY A 67 -9.90 6.37 -2.01
C GLY A 67 -8.85 5.32 -2.38
N PHE A 68 -7.84 5.72 -3.15
CA PHE A 68 -6.71 4.83 -3.48
C PHE A 68 -5.95 4.39 -2.23
N ILE A 69 -5.64 5.31 -1.31
CA ILE A 69 -4.95 5.00 -0.04
C ILE A 69 -5.81 4.06 0.81
N LEU A 70 -7.11 4.33 0.94
CA LEU A 70 -8.06 3.48 1.67
C LEU A 70 -8.01 2.04 1.14
N VAL A 71 -8.20 1.85 -0.17
CA VAL A 71 -8.22 0.52 -0.80
C VAL A 71 -6.86 -0.17 -0.66
N ALA A 72 -5.75 0.56 -0.85
CA ALA A 72 -4.41 0.00 -0.68
C ALA A 72 -4.17 -0.50 0.76
N MET A 73 -4.54 0.28 1.77
CA MET A 73 -4.40 -0.14 3.17
C MET A 73 -5.30 -1.33 3.50
N LEU A 74 -6.54 -1.32 3.01
CA LEU A 74 -7.47 -2.44 3.18
C LEU A 74 -6.90 -3.73 2.58
N LEU A 75 -6.33 -3.67 1.37
CA LEU A 75 -5.69 -4.82 0.73
C LEU A 75 -4.50 -5.33 1.55
N VAL A 76 -3.66 -4.45 2.08
CA VAL A 76 -2.55 -4.85 2.97
C VAL A 76 -3.08 -5.61 4.19
N GLN A 77 -4.13 -5.11 4.84
CA GLN A 77 -4.74 -5.76 5.99
C GLN A 77 -5.33 -7.13 5.63
N ILE A 78 -6.07 -7.22 4.52
CA ILE A 78 -6.65 -8.48 4.01
C ILE A 78 -5.53 -9.50 3.74
N LEU A 79 -4.45 -9.10 3.07
CA LEU A 79 -3.34 -10.00 2.75
C LEU A 79 -2.61 -10.49 4.01
N ILE A 80 -2.44 -9.64 5.02
CA ILE A 80 -1.89 -10.04 6.32
C ILE A 80 -2.83 -11.04 6.99
N PHE A 81 -4.13 -10.76 7.01
CA PHE A 81 -5.13 -11.64 7.63
C PHE A 81 -5.18 -13.02 6.96
N ILE A 82 -5.16 -13.07 5.62
CA ILE A 82 -5.11 -14.33 4.86
C ILE A 82 -3.88 -15.15 5.24
N LYS A 83 -2.70 -14.52 5.34
CA LYS A 83 -1.46 -15.22 5.72
C LYS A 83 -1.49 -15.75 7.16
N ILE A 84 -1.99 -14.95 8.10
CA ILE A 84 -2.18 -15.36 9.50
C ILE A 84 -3.17 -16.52 9.57
N TYR A 85 -4.29 -16.44 8.85
CA TYR A 85 -5.30 -17.48 8.81
C TYR A 85 -4.74 -18.80 8.25
N GLN A 86 -3.99 -18.74 7.14
CA GLN A 86 -3.32 -19.92 6.58
C GLN A 86 -2.33 -20.54 7.58
N ARG A 87 -1.48 -19.74 8.24
CA ARG A 87 -0.55 -20.23 9.26
C ARG A 87 -1.25 -20.81 10.48
N SER A 88 -2.38 -20.25 10.89
CA SER A 88 -3.16 -20.76 12.01
C SER A 88 -3.64 -22.21 11.79
N LYS A 89 -3.74 -22.67 10.54
CA LYS A 89 -4.16 -24.04 10.19
C LYS A 89 -3.01 -25.05 10.18
N MET A 90 -1.76 -24.60 10.14
CA MET A 90 -0.61 -25.49 10.05
C MET A 90 -0.25 -26.06 11.43
N PRO A 91 0.06 -27.36 11.54
CA PRO A 91 0.30 -28.05 12.82
C PRO A 91 1.49 -27.49 13.60
N GLU A 92 2.46 -26.88 12.93
CA GLU A 92 3.63 -26.24 13.56
C GLU A 92 3.27 -24.99 14.39
N HIS A 93 2.09 -24.42 14.16
CA HIS A 93 1.68 -23.13 14.70
C HIS A 93 0.55 -23.23 15.72
N TYR A 94 0.14 -24.44 16.09
CA TYR A 94 -0.81 -24.65 17.18
C TYR A 94 -0.53 -25.96 17.90
N HIS A 95 -1.00 -26.06 19.13
CA HIS A 95 -1.12 -27.32 19.84
C HIS A 95 -2.53 -27.43 20.43
N TYR A 96 -2.94 -28.64 20.78
CA TYR A 96 -4.14 -28.86 21.57
C TYR A 96 -3.77 -28.87 23.05
N ASN A 97 -4.50 -28.12 23.86
CA ASN A 97 -4.34 -28.17 25.30
C ASN A 97 -4.98 -29.44 25.89
N PHE A 98 -4.84 -29.62 27.21
CA PHE A 98 -5.42 -30.77 27.93
C PHE A 98 -6.93 -30.95 27.69
N PHE A 99 -7.67 -29.85 27.42
CA PHE A 99 -9.11 -29.87 27.14
C PHE A 99 -9.45 -30.08 25.67
N GLY A 100 -8.48 -30.45 24.82
CA GLY A 100 -8.67 -30.58 23.38
C GLY A 100 -8.94 -29.26 22.65
N ARG A 101 -8.69 -28.10 23.29
CA ARG A 101 -8.85 -26.79 22.64
C ARG A 101 -7.57 -26.40 21.91
N LYS A 102 -7.74 -25.89 20.69
CA LYS A 102 -6.65 -25.38 19.86
C LYS A 102 -6.08 -24.09 20.45
N VAL A 103 -4.80 -24.08 20.77
CA VAL A 103 -4.05 -22.92 21.26
C VAL A 103 -3.01 -22.54 20.21
N LEU A 104 -3.08 -21.30 19.73
CA LEU A 104 -2.17 -20.78 18.71
C LEU A 104 -0.85 -20.33 19.34
N HIS A 105 0.26 -20.62 18.68
CA HIS A 105 1.56 -20.08 19.06
C HIS A 105 1.73 -18.64 18.53
N ALA A 106 2.57 -17.86 19.20
CA ALA A 106 2.94 -16.51 18.75
C ALA A 106 3.58 -16.51 17.33
N SER A 107 4.13 -17.65 16.90
CA SER A 107 4.68 -17.85 15.55
C SER A 107 3.65 -17.69 14.41
N VAL A 108 2.35 -17.70 14.72
CA VAL A 108 1.27 -17.48 13.74
C VAL A 108 1.32 -16.07 13.12
N ALA A 109 1.71 -15.07 13.91
CA ALA A 109 1.78 -13.67 13.48
C ALA A 109 3.21 -13.16 13.58
N LYS A 110 3.83 -12.78 12.45
CA LYS A 110 5.20 -12.26 12.48
C LYS A 110 5.19 -10.81 12.94
N THR A 111 6.20 -10.41 13.72
CA THR A 111 6.29 -9.06 14.32
C THR A 111 6.15 -7.94 13.28
N TYR A 112 6.75 -8.10 12.10
CA TYR A 112 6.64 -7.10 11.03
C TYR A 112 5.22 -7.02 10.43
N GLU A 113 4.47 -8.13 10.38
CA GLU A 113 3.09 -8.14 9.88
C GLU A 113 2.18 -7.40 10.86
N VAL A 114 2.39 -7.63 12.15
CA VAL A 114 1.69 -6.90 13.22
C VAL A 114 2.02 -5.41 13.16
N GLY A 115 3.30 -5.05 13.02
CA GLY A 115 3.73 -3.65 12.88
C GLY A 115 3.11 -2.95 11.67
N ILE A 116 3.14 -3.59 10.49
CA ILE A 116 2.51 -3.05 9.26
C ILE A 116 1.00 -2.93 9.43
N PHE A 117 0.35 -3.91 10.05
CA PHE A 117 -1.09 -3.87 10.29
C PHE A 117 -1.47 -2.66 11.14
N PHE A 118 -0.81 -2.45 12.29
CA PHE A 118 -1.11 -1.29 13.14
C PHE A 118 -0.73 0.04 12.49
N ALA A 119 0.39 0.10 11.76
CA ALA A 119 0.78 1.31 11.03
C ALA A 119 -0.22 1.67 9.91
N SER A 120 -0.88 0.68 9.31
CA SER A 120 -1.88 0.90 8.26
C SER A 120 -3.20 1.49 8.78
N ILE A 121 -3.54 1.25 10.06
CA ILE A 121 -4.85 1.65 10.63
C ILE A 121 -5.03 3.18 10.63
N PRO A 122 -4.12 4.00 11.20
CA PRO A 122 -4.31 5.45 11.19
C PRO A 122 -4.44 6.01 9.79
N LEU A 123 -3.62 5.52 8.85
CA LEU A 123 -3.63 5.97 7.47
C LEU A 123 -4.96 5.61 6.77
N MET A 124 -5.44 4.39 6.99
CA MET A 124 -6.71 3.90 6.46
C MET A 124 -7.89 4.69 7.02
N LEU A 125 -7.90 4.96 8.34
CA LEU A 125 -8.97 5.70 8.99
C LEU A 125 -9.01 7.16 8.53
N LEU A 126 -7.87 7.83 8.44
CA LEU A 126 -7.79 9.22 7.97
C LEU A 126 -8.22 9.34 6.50
N ALA A 127 -7.64 8.52 5.63
CA ALA A 127 -7.98 8.53 4.20
C ALA A 127 -9.43 8.07 3.96
N GLY A 128 -9.88 7.05 4.70
CA GLY A 128 -11.22 6.50 4.62
C GLY A 128 -12.29 7.48 5.09
N ALA A 129 -12.07 8.14 6.23
CA ALA A 129 -12.98 9.16 6.73
C ALA A 129 -13.15 10.30 5.72
N TYR A 130 -12.05 10.80 5.14
CA TYR A 130 -12.12 11.83 4.10
C TYR A 130 -12.85 11.34 2.86
N PHE A 131 -12.51 10.14 2.37
CA PHE A 131 -13.12 9.54 1.18
C PHE A 131 -14.63 9.37 1.34
N VAL A 132 -15.06 8.77 2.45
CA VAL A 132 -16.47 8.51 2.76
C VAL A 132 -17.23 9.81 3.01
N ALA A 133 -16.67 10.76 3.77
CA ALA A 133 -17.33 12.05 4.01
C ALA A 133 -17.59 12.81 2.70
N LYS A 134 -16.61 12.82 1.78
CA LYS A 134 -16.79 13.41 0.45
C LYS A 134 -17.74 12.62 -0.44
N LEU A 135 -17.71 11.28 -0.37
CA LEU A 135 -18.64 10.41 -1.07
C LEU A 135 -20.08 10.75 -0.66
N LEU A 136 -20.35 10.80 0.64
CA LEU A 136 -21.67 11.13 1.18
C LEU A 136 -22.13 12.52 0.72
N ARG A 137 -21.24 13.51 0.72
CA ARG A 137 -21.53 14.86 0.20
C ARG A 137 -21.86 14.90 -1.31
N PHE A 138 -21.49 13.89 -2.08
CA PHE A 138 -21.91 13.81 -3.49
C PHE A 138 -23.31 13.23 -3.66
N PHE A 139 -23.80 12.46 -2.69
CA PHE A 139 -25.11 11.80 -2.74
C PHE A 139 -26.20 12.51 -1.93
N ILE A 140 -25.82 13.29 -0.92
CA ILE A 140 -26.68 14.17 -0.11
C ILE A 140 -26.54 15.59 -0.62
#